data_AF-A0A1V5C577-F1
#
_entry.id   AF-A0A1V5C577-F1
#
_cell.length_a   1.000
_cell.length_b   1.000
_cell.length_c   1.000
_cell.angle_alpha   90.00
_cell.angle_beta   90.00
_cell.angle_gamma   90.00
#
_symmetry.space_group_name_H-M   'P 1'
#
loop_
_entity.id
_entity.type
_entity.pdbx_description
1 polymer ?
#
loop_
_entity_poly.entity_id
_entity_poly.type
_entity_poly.pdbx_seq_one_letter_code
_entity_poly.pdbx_strand_id
1 'polypeptide(L)'
;MQSVEKLHINAMNLAEEAFIAQRIGDHPRALTLFSEALTLEKQAAEQLPININSEPTRSILYRSAASLAYNAKDYELADRLVAMGLSGYPPTDIREELKNLYEDVNFMRHLKSKGLILAKNQWLMTIAGDAVKYGGAAADYLMMRVDRVSSLFYRTVERMLKQPYRASGGVDNRVKQSYALFINSFKPSSFAVSFQVGTPDPQMELPGFEKPVAIESDVVVDEIMNCFEIFESDGPEKLKERIVDENYYENFVGLVKQIAPDGKNVKLVGFTAIREGKDRPVALRKSRQEIHKDFQKFLTENQGTDRVPFSCSGILRHAHSPLRRKYGTVGLIEKEANKHYVIKVPISLMKDVVQPFYEERVTIHGYEKDGKVYLQEINPESD
;
A
#
# COMPACT_ATOMS: atom_id res chain seq x y z
N MET A 1 19.82 7.71 -38.95
CA MET A 1 19.11 7.14 -37.79
C MET A 1 20.12 6.89 -36.69
N GLN A 2 19.83 7.28 -35.44
CA GLN A 2 20.64 6.88 -34.30
C GLN A 2 20.40 5.38 -34.03
N SER A 3 21.44 4.65 -33.59
CA SER A 3 21.29 3.22 -33.27
C SER A 3 20.36 3.03 -32.08
N VAL A 4 19.65 1.90 -32.06
CA VAL A 4 18.77 1.47 -30.96
C VAL A 4 19.48 1.58 -29.60
N GLU A 5 20.73 1.10 -29.52
CA GLU A 5 21.55 1.17 -28.32
C GLU A 5 21.81 2.60 -27.84
N LYS A 6 22.14 3.52 -28.77
CA LYS A 6 22.39 4.93 -28.41
C LYS A 6 21.13 5.62 -27.91
N LEU A 7 19.98 5.34 -28.53
CA LEU A 7 18.69 5.86 -28.08
C LEU A 7 18.35 5.35 -26.67
N HIS A 8 18.54 4.05 -26.43
CA HIS A 8 18.30 3.44 -25.12
C HIS A 8 19.19 4.06 -24.03
N ILE A 9 20.51 4.17 -24.26
CA ILE A 9 21.44 4.77 -23.28
C ILE A 9 21.05 6.22 -22.94
N ASN A 10 20.74 7.03 -23.95
CA ASN A 10 20.32 8.40 -23.74
C ASN A 10 19.01 8.49 -22.94
N ALA A 11 18.06 7.59 -23.22
CA ALA A 11 16.82 7.50 -22.46
C ALA A 11 17.07 7.13 -20.99
N MET A 12 17.98 6.19 -20.73
CA MET A 12 18.30 5.78 -19.36
C MET A 12 18.96 6.90 -18.55
N ASN A 13 19.85 7.70 -19.16
CA ASN A 13 20.44 8.87 -18.50
C ASN A 13 19.37 9.90 -18.10
N LEU A 14 18.44 10.21 -19.01
CA LEU A 14 17.32 11.12 -18.72
C LEU A 14 16.38 10.56 -17.64
N ALA A 15 16.12 9.25 -17.67
CA ALA A 15 15.31 8.59 -16.66
C ALA A 15 15.95 8.66 -15.27
N GLU A 16 17.27 8.46 -15.17
CA GLU A 16 18.01 8.60 -13.92
C GLU A 16 17.90 10.02 -13.35
N GLU A 17 18.08 11.04 -14.19
CA GLU A 17 17.87 12.44 -13.80
C GLU A 17 16.42 12.71 -13.36
N ALA A 18 15.44 12.10 -14.03
CA ALA A 18 14.03 12.21 -13.67
C ALA A 18 13.76 11.64 -12.27
N PHE A 19 14.34 10.47 -11.94
CA PHE A 19 14.22 9.88 -10.61
C PHE A 19 14.90 10.71 -9.53
N ILE A 20 16.05 11.33 -9.83
CA ILE A 20 16.71 12.26 -8.91
C ILE A 20 15.81 13.47 -8.66
N ALA A 21 15.27 14.09 -9.71
CA ALA A 21 14.34 15.22 -9.61
C ALA A 21 13.09 14.86 -8.79
N GLN A 22 12.55 13.66 -8.98
CA GLN A 22 11.41 13.16 -8.21
C GLN A 22 11.75 13.01 -6.71
N ARG A 23 12.92 12.47 -6.38
CA ARG A 23 13.37 12.29 -4.98
C ARG A 23 13.56 13.60 -4.23
N ILE A 24 13.97 14.66 -4.93
CA ILE A 24 14.12 16.00 -4.34
C ILE A 24 12.81 16.82 -4.36
N GLY A 25 11.71 16.25 -4.86
CA GLY A 25 10.39 16.90 -4.90
C GLY A 25 10.14 17.81 -6.11
N ASP A 26 11.04 17.87 -7.08
CA ASP A 26 10.86 18.64 -8.32
C ASP A 26 10.02 17.84 -9.35
N HIS A 27 8.73 17.71 -9.03
CA HIS A 27 7.79 16.94 -9.84
C HIS A 27 7.62 17.46 -11.28
N PRO A 28 7.52 18.78 -11.55
CA PRO A 28 7.40 19.28 -12.92
C PRO A 28 8.59 18.90 -13.79
N ARG A 29 9.82 19.04 -13.26
CA ARG A 29 11.03 18.66 -13.99
C ARG A 29 11.08 17.15 -14.24
N ALA A 30 10.74 16.34 -13.23
CA ALA A 30 10.69 14.89 -13.38
C ALA A 30 9.74 14.46 -14.51
N LEU A 31 8.54 15.06 -14.61
CA LEU A 31 7.57 14.75 -15.68
C LEU A 31 8.13 15.06 -17.07
N THR A 32 8.82 16.20 -17.22
CA THR A 32 9.44 16.57 -18.49
C THR A 32 10.53 15.56 -18.88
N LEU A 33 11.43 15.24 -17.96
CA LEU A 33 12.52 14.30 -18.20
C LEU A 33 12.01 12.88 -18.54
N PHE A 34 10.97 12.39 -17.85
CA PHE A 34 10.34 11.12 -18.20
C PHE A 34 9.73 11.14 -19.60
N SER A 35 9.12 12.26 -20.01
CA SER A 35 8.54 12.41 -21.36
C SER A 35 9.60 12.43 -22.47
N GLU A 36 10.75 13.05 -22.21
CA GLU A 36 11.89 13.05 -23.13
C GLU A 36 12.51 11.65 -23.25
N ALA A 37 12.76 10.98 -22.12
CA ALA A 37 13.27 9.61 -22.08
C ALA A 37 12.34 8.64 -22.82
N LEU A 38 11.03 8.74 -22.58
CA LEU A 38 9.99 7.97 -23.26
C LEU A 38 10.09 8.09 -24.78
N THR A 39 10.31 9.30 -25.28
CA THR A 39 10.37 9.56 -26.72
C THR A 39 11.52 8.78 -27.37
N LEU A 40 12.68 8.76 -26.71
CA LEU A 40 13.85 8.01 -27.18
C LEU A 40 13.65 6.50 -27.12
N GLU A 41 13.08 5.99 -26.03
CA GLU A 41 12.79 4.56 -25.86
C GLU A 41 11.77 4.05 -26.86
N LYS A 42 10.69 4.80 -27.06
CA LYS A 42 9.70 4.49 -28.09
C LYS A 42 10.33 4.42 -29.48
N GLN A 43 11.19 5.39 -29.83
CA GLN A 43 11.91 5.37 -31.10
C GLN A 43 12.85 4.18 -31.23
N ALA A 44 13.50 3.76 -30.14
CA ALA A 44 14.36 2.58 -30.12
C ALA A 44 13.54 1.30 -30.37
N ALA A 45 12.40 1.16 -29.69
CA ALA A 45 11.50 0.02 -29.83
C ALA A 45 10.89 -0.09 -31.24
N GLU A 46 10.48 1.04 -31.84
CA GLU A 46 9.85 1.09 -33.17
C GLU A 46 10.83 0.76 -34.32
N GLN A 47 12.14 0.81 -34.09
CA GLN A 47 13.14 0.36 -35.06
C GLN A 47 13.23 -1.17 -35.15
N LEU A 48 12.67 -1.90 -34.20
CA LEU A 48 12.74 -3.36 -34.14
C LEU A 48 11.45 -4.01 -34.70
N PRO A 49 11.56 -4.87 -35.72
CA PRO A 49 10.40 -5.53 -36.32
C PRO A 49 9.76 -6.56 -35.37
N ILE A 50 8.48 -6.86 -35.60
CA ILE A 50 7.73 -7.86 -34.83
C ILE A 50 8.11 -9.28 -35.31
N ASN A 51 9.22 -9.81 -34.81
CA ASN A 51 9.66 -11.19 -35.05
C ASN A 51 10.50 -11.72 -33.88
N ILE A 52 10.68 -13.04 -33.84
CA ILE A 52 11.43 -13.74 -32.78
C ILE A 52 12.88 -13.24 -32.68
N ASN A 53 13.52 -12.90 -33.80
CA ASN A 53 14.93 -12.48 -33.82
C ASN A 53 15.17 -11.12 -33.17
N SER A 54 14.13 -10.30 -33.01
CA SER A 54 14.21 -8.99 -32.37
C SER A 54 13.95 -9.05 -30.86
N GLU A 55 13.54 -10.22 -30.36
CA GLU A 55 13.29 -10.47 -28.94
C GLU A 55 14.56 -11.06 -28.29
N PRO A 56 14.85 -10.72 -27.02
CA PRO A 56 14.01 -9.98 -26.07
C PRO A 56 14.10 -8.46 -26.18
N THR A 57 15.03 -7.93 -26.98
CA THR A 57 15.35 -6.50 -27.01
C THR A 57 14.11 -5.64 -27.29
N ARG A 58 13.29 -6.03 -28.25
CA ARG A 58 12.06 -5.31 -28.59
C ARG A 58 11.08 -5.23 -27.41
N SER A 59 10.77 -6.36 -26.78
CA SER A 59 9.85 -6.37 -25.63
C SER A 59 10.41 -5.65 -24.41
N ILE A 60 11.73 -5.68 -24.18
CA ILE A 60 12.40 -4.89 -23.12
C ILE A 60 12.23 -3.39 -23.39
N LEU A 61 12.47 -2.92 -24.62
CA LEU A 61 12.33 -1.49 -24.95
C LEU A 61 10.88 -1.03 -24.86
N TYR A 62 9.91 -1.84 -25.31
CA TYR A 62 8.48 -1.50 -25.12
C TYR A 62 8.07 -1.48 -23.65
N ARG A 63 8.58 -2.41 -22.82
CA ARG A 63 8.37 -2.39 -21.37
C ARG A 63 8.97 -1.13 -20.74
N SER A 64 10.19 -0.77 -21.14
CA SER A 64 10.89 0.44 -20.71
C SER A 64 10.11 1.70 -21.10
N ALA A 65 9.75 1.84 -22.37
CA ALA A 65 8.94 2.93 -22.88
C ALA A 65 7.60 3.05 -22.13
N ALA A 66 6.89 1.95 -21.93
CA ALA A 66 5.63 1.94 -21.19
C ALA A 66 5.80 2.40 -19.74
N SER A 67 6.87 1.99 -19.07
CA SER A 67 7.18 2.44 -17.70
C SER A 67 7.47 3.95 -17.64
N LEU A 68 8.23 4.47 -18.61
CA LEU A 68 8.49 5.90 -18.74
C LEU A 68 7.20 6.70 -19.01
N ALA A 69 6.31 6.20 -19.87
CA ALA A 69 4.99 6.80 -20.10
C ALA A 69 4.12 6.79 -18.84
N TYR A 70 4.14 5.70 -18.07
CA TYR A 70 3.45 5.61 -16.79
C TYR A 70 3.96 6.66 -15.79
N ASN A 71 5.29 6.82 -15.69
CA ASN A 71 5.92 7.81 -14.82
C ASN A 71 5.65 9.25 -15.28
N ALA A 72 5.60 9.49 -16.60
CA ALA A 72 5.17 10.74 -17.21
C ALA A 72 3.66 11.02 -17.08
N LYS A 73 2.88 10.10 -16.48
CA LYS A 73 1.42 10.18 -16.30
C LYS A 73 0.61 10.15 -17.61
N ASP A 74 1.22 9.72 -18.72
CA ASP A 74 0.54 9.45 -19.99
C ASP A 74 0.10 7.98 -20.05
N TYR A 75 -0.95 7.67 -19.27
CA TYR A 75 -1.46 6.32 -19.13
C TYR A 75 -2.07 5.78 -20.43
N GLU A 76 -2.64 6.64 -21.26
CA GLU A 76 -3.18 6.27 -22.57
C GLU A 76 -2.08 5.83 -23.55
N LEU A 77 -0.91 6.45 -23.52
CA LEU A 77 0.23 5.99 -24.31
C LEU A 77 0.90 4.75 -23.69
N ALA A 78 1.02 4.70 -22.36
CA ALA A 78 1.54 3.53 -21.66
C ALA A 78 0.77 2.25 -22.04
N ASP A 79 -0.56 2.33 -22.11
CA ASP A 79 -1.45 1.20 -22.49
C ASP A 79 -1.12 0.68 -23.89
N ARG A 80 -0.99 1.61 -24.84
CA ARG A 80 -0.62 1.29 -26.23
C ARG A 80 0.76 0.66 -26.32
N LEU A 81 1.73 1.17 -25.55
CA LEU A 81 3.10 0.62 -25.53
C LEU A 81 3.15 -0.79 -24.95
N VAL A 82 2.40 -1.06 -23.87
CA VAL A 82 2.28 -2.40 -23.32
C VAL A 82 1.65 -3.36 -24.33
N ALA A 83 0.55 -2.97 -24.98
CA ALA A 83 -0.08 -3.77 -26.03
C ALA A 83 0.88 -4.07 -27.19
N MET A 84 1.69 -3.08 -27.62
CA MET A 84 2.71 -3.28 -28.66
C MET A 84 3.81 -4.25 -28.22
N GLY A 85 4.26 -4.19 -26.96
CA GLY A 85 5.18 -5.17 -26.40
C GLY A 85 4.60 -6.59 -26.40
N LEU A 86 3.37 -6.75 -25.91
CA LEU A 86 2.67 -8.03 -25.83
C LEU A 86 2.30 -8.64 -27.19
N SER A 87 2.12 -7.81 -28.22
CA SER A 87 1.80 -8.27 -29.59
C SER A 87 2.94 -9.03 -30.28
N GLY A 88 4.17 -8.98 -29.73
CA GLY A 88 5.34 -9.69 -30.25
C GLY A 88 5.51 -11.09 -29.68
N TYR A 89 6.77 -11.48 -29.48
CA TYR A 89 7.14 -12.78 -28.91
C TYR A 89 7.90 -12.61 -27.58
N PRO A 90 7.38 -11.85 -26.59
CA PRO A 90 8.10 -11.62 -25.36
C PRO A 90 8.36 -12.95 -24.63
N PRO A 91 9.58 -13.17 -24.12
CA PRO A 91 9.87 -14.23 -23.18
C PRO A 91 8.93 -14.19 -21.97
N THR A 92 8.78 -15.31 -21.27
CA THR A 92 7.85 -15.46 -20.16
C THR A 92 7.96 -14.35 -19.13
N ASP A 93 9.19 -14.02 -18.73
CA ASP A 93 9.43 -13.10 -17.62
C ASP A 93 9.03 -11.66 -18.02
N ILE A 94 9.45 -11.22 -19.21
CA ILE A 94 9.10 -9.89 -19.74
C ILE A 94 7.59 -9.80 -20.02
N ARG A 95 6.95 -10.89 -20.45
CA ARG A 95 5.51 -10.94 -20.66
C ARG A 95 4.75 -10.73 -19.37
N GLU A 96 5.17 -11.34 -18.27
CA GLU A 96 4.56 -11.12 -16.96
C GLU A 96 4.80 -9.70 -16.46
N GLU A 97 6.01 -9.14 -16.64
CA GLU A 97 6.26 -7.73 -16.32
C GLU A 97 5.38 -6.77 -17.13
N LEU A 98 5.20 -7.01 -18.44
CA LEU A 98 4.29 -6.25 -19.29
C LEU A 98 2.83 -6.38 -18.85
N LYS A 99 2.38 -7.57 -18.43
CA LYS A 99 1.02 -7.77 -17.89
C LYS A 99 0.83 -7.04 -16.56
N ASN A 100 1.81 -7.08 -15.67
CA ASN A 100 1.76 -6.32 -14.41
C ASN A 100 1.66 -4.82 -14.72
N LEU A 101 2.45 -4.31 -15.65
CA LEU A 101 2.36 -2.92 -16.10
C LEU A 101 1.03 -2.61 -16.80
N TYR A 102 0.44 -3.56 -17.53
CA TYR A 102 -0.90 -3.42 -18.11
C TYR A 102 -1.97 -3.25 -17.03
N GLU A 103 -1.93 -4.06 -15.98
CA GLU A 103 -2.84 -3.95 -14.83
C GLU A 103 -2.71 -2.54 -14.19
N ASP A 104 -1.48 -2.03 -14.07
CA ASP A 104 -1.19 -0.71 -13.51
C ASP A 104 -1.73 0.44 -14.35
N VAL A 105 -1.50 0.37 -15.65
CA VAL A 105 -1.98 1.36 -16.59
C VAL A 105 -3.50 1.36 -16.62
N ASN A 106 -4.13 0.19 -16.70
CA ASN A 106 -5.60 0.09 -16.68
C ASN A 106 -6.19 0.61 -15.38
N PHE A 107 -5.56 0.31 -14.25
CA PHE A 107 -5.94 0.88 -12.97
C PHE A 107 -5.97 2.41 -13.03
N MET A 108 -4.87 3.02 -13.47
CA MET A 108 -4.74 4.48 -13.59
C MET A 108 -5.72 5.09 -14.61
N ARG A 109 -5.94 4.43 -15.74
CA ARG A 109 -6.92 4.84 -16.75
C ARG A 109 -8.35 4.72 -16.23
N HIS A 110 -8.67 3.68 -15.47
CA HIS A 110 -9.99 3.53 -14.87
C HIS A 110 -10.28 4.62 -13.82
N LEU A 111 -9.26 5.10 -13.11
CA LEU A 111 -9.39 6.28 -12.25
C LEU A 111 -9.71 7.53 -13.07
N LYS A 112 -8.92 7.81 -14.11
CA LYS A 112 -9.04 9.02 -14.96
C LYS A 112 -10.31 9.06 -15.83
N SER A 113 -10.70 7.91 -16.41
CA SER A 113 -11.82 7.81 -17.36
C SER A 113 -13.20 7.90 -16.73
N LYS A 114 -13.32 7.71 -15.41
CA LYS A 114 -14.63 7.70 -14.74
C LYS A 114 -15.11 9.06 -14.28
N GLY A 115 -14.44 10.17 -14.63
CA GLY A 115 -14.91 11.54 -14.35
C GLY A 115 -15.35 11.70 -12.89
N LEU A 116 -14.59 11.08 -11.98
CA LEU A 116 -14.98 10.91 -10.59
C LEU A 116 -14.86 12.28 -9.92
N ILE A 117 -15.97 12.99 -9.75
CA ILE A 117 -16.01 14.17 -8.89
C ILE A 117 -15.97 13.65 -7.45
N LEU A 118 -14.77 13.35 -6.94
CA LEU A 118 -14.56 13.14 -5.51
C LEU A 118 -14.59 14.50 -4.82
N ALA A 119 -15.37 14.61 -3.75
CA ALA A 119 -15.30 15.78 -2.91
C ALA A 119 -13.92 15.88 -2.22
N LYS A 120 -13.54 17.07 -1.76
CA LYS A 120 -12.25 17.35 -1.11
C LYS A 120 -11.95 16.44 0.10
N ASN A 121 -13.01 15.92 0.72
CA ASN A 121 -13.01 15.02 1.89
C ASN A 121 -13.29 13.54 1.54
N GLN A 122 -13.26 13.20 0.25
CA GLN A 122 -13.47 11.84 -0.23
C GLN A 122 -12.17 11.26 -0.77
N TRP A 123 -12.03 9.96 -0.55
CA TRP A 123 -10.99 9.15 -1.16
C TRP A 123 -11.58 7.80 -1.57
N LEU A 124 -11.00 7.20 -2.59
CA LEU A 124 -11.45 5.97 -3.21
C LEU A 124 -10.40 4.89 -2.96
N MET A 125 -10.78 3.75 -2.39
CA MET A 125 -9.95 2.55 -2.35
C MET A 125 -10.38 1.60 -3.46
N THR A 126 -9.44 1.07 -4.22
CA THR A 126 -9.66 0.16 -5.34
C THR A 126 -8.76 -1.07 -5.20
N ILE A 127 -9.28 -2.25 -5.49
CA ILE A 127 -8.51 -3.50 -5.50
C ILE A 127 -8.41 -4.07 -6.92
N ALA A 128 -7.25 -4.65 -7.25
CA ALA A 128 -7.02 -5.37 -8.49
C ALA A 128 -6.23 -6.68 -8.24
N GLY A 129 -6.51 -7.72 -9.03
CA GLY A 129 -5.90 -9.05 -8.93
C GLY A 129 -6.87 -10.17 -9.29
N ASP A 130 -6.44 -11.42 -9.08
CA ASP A 130 -7.18 -12.62 -9.45
C ASP A 130 -8.49 -12.83 -8.65
N ALA A 131 -8.57 -12.27 -7.44
CA ALA A 131 -9.81 -12.19 -6.66
C ALA A 131 -10.81 -11.20 -7.23
N VAL A 132 -10.44 -10.43 -8.26
CA VAL A 132 -11.28 -9.46 -8.96
C VAL A 132 -11.50 -9.97 -10.39
N LYS A 133 -12.54 -10.78 -10.60
CA LYS A 133 -12.89 -11.35 -11.92
C LYS A 133 -14.33 -11.02 -12.30
N TYR A 134 -14.55 -10.70 -13.58
CA TYR A 134 -15.88 -10.50 -14.19
C TYR A 134 -16.78 -9.46 -13.50
N GLY A 135 -16.20 -8.41 -12.91
CA GLY A 135 -16.98 -7.42 -12.15
C GLY A 135 -17.52 -7.95 -10.82
N GLY A 136 -16.93 -9.05 -10.31
CA GLY A 136 -17.07 -9.67 -8.98
C GLY A 136 -15.75 -9.65 -8.19
N ALA A 137 -15.80 -9.45 -6.87
CA ALA A 137 -14.69 -9.71 -5.96
C ALA A 137 -15.24 -10.38 -4.71
N ALA A 138 -14.49 -11.35 -4.15
CA ALA A 138 -14.95 -12.01 -2.94
C ALA A 138 -15.05 -10.97 -1.81
N ALA A 139 -16.23 -10.89 -1.19
CA ALA A 139 -16.54 -9.87 -0.19
C ALA A 139 -15.50 -9.84 0.93
N ASP A 140 -14.98 -11.01 1.32
CA ASP A 140 -14.00 -11.15 2.40
C ASP A 140 -12.69 -10.40 2.13
N TYR A 141 -12.19 -10.44 0.88
CA TYR A 141 -10.96 -9.71 0.52
C TYR A 141 -11.12 -8.20 0.58
N LEU A 142 -12.34 -7.70 0.35
CA LEU A 142 -12.65 -6.28 0.39
C LEU A 142 -12.95 -5.84 1.83
N MET A 143 -13.84 -6.54 2.53
CA MET A 143 -14.32 -6.17 3.86
C MET A 143 -13.19 -6.19 4.89
N MET A 144 -12.27 -7.15 4.79
CA MET A 144 -11.06 -7.16 5.62
C MET A 144 -10.29 -5.84 5.47
N ARG A 145 -10.08 -5.36 4.24
CA ARG A 145 -9.32 -4.11 3.99
C ARG A 145 -10.09 -2.88 4.42
N VAL A 146 -11.40 -2.85 4.21
CA VAL A 146 -12.27 -1.78 4.70
C VAL A 146 -12.17 -1.63 6.22
N ASP A 147 -12.20 -2.73 6.98
CA ASP A 147 -12.04 -2.71 8.44
C ASP A 147 -10.66 -2.19 8.88
N ARG A 148 -9.59 -2.61 8.17
CA ARG A 148 -8.22 -2.13 8.45
C ARG A 148 -8.06 -0.65 8.11
N VAL A 149 -8.65 -0.17 7.02
CA VAL A 149 -8.68 1.26 6.65
C VAL A 149 -9.45 2.07 7.70
N SER A 150 -10.58 1.57 8.21
CA SER A 150 -11.33 2.22 9.28
C SER A 150 -10.49 2.36 10.56
N SER A 151 -9.81 1.29 10.96
CA SER A 151 -8.90 1.31 12.10
C SER A 151 -7.77 2.32 11.89
N LEU A 152 -7.13 2.30 10.71
CA LEU A 152 -6.04 3.21 10.36
C LEU A 152 -6.48 4.68 10.35
N PHE A 153 -7.69 4.97 9.86
CA PHE A 153 -8.27 6.30 9.87
C PHE A 153 -8.37 6.85 11.30
N TYR A 154 -9.00 6.11 12.22
CA TYR A 154 -9.16 6.57 13.60
C TYR A 154 -7.83 6.71 14.34
N ARG A 155 -6.87 5.81 14.09
CA ARG A 155 -5.51 5.90 14.66
C ARG A 155 -4.76 7.13 14.16
N THR A 156 -4.94 7.46 12.89
CA THR A 156 -4.37 8.68 12.30
C THR A 156 -4.97 9.93 12.95
N VAL A 157 -6.29 9.99 13.13
CA VAL A 157 -6.96 11.10 13.82
C VAL A 157 -6.50 11.22 15.27
N GLU A 158 -6.51 10.13 16.05
CA GLU A 158 -6.03 10.10 17.45
C GLU A 158 -4.58 10.66 17.54
N ARG A 159 -3.69 10.21 16.64
CA ARG A 159 -2.30 10.70 16.55
C ARG A 159 -2.21 12.18 16.22
N MET A 160 -2.94 12.66 15.22
CA MET A 160 -2.89 14.07 14.81
C MET A 160 -3.47 15.00 15.89
N LEU A 161 -4.41 14.50 16.70
CA LEU A 161 -4.91 15.15 17.91
C LEU A 161 -3.94 15.02 19.11
N LYS A 162 -2.76 14.44 18.91
CA LYS A 162 -1.73 14.19 19.94
C LYS A 162 -2.24 13.37 21.13
N GLN A 163 -3.20 12.48 20.91
CA GLN A 163 -3.69 11.58 21.95
C GLN A 163 -2.69 10.43 22.18
N PRO A 164 -2.51 9.99 23.43
CA PRO A 164 -1.66 8.83 23.72
C PRO A 164 -2.22 7.58 23.05
N TYR A 165 -1.34 6.68 22.61
CA TYR A 165 -1.77 5.46 21.93
C TYR A 165 -2.71 4.62 22.80
N ARG A 166 -3.90 4.33 22.27
CA ARG A 166 -4.91 3.53 22.95
C ARG A 166 -4.68 2.03 22.73
N ALA A 167 -4.13 1.35 23.74
CA ALA A 167 -3.86 -0.09 23.73
C ALA A 167 -5.12 -0.99 23.91
N SER A 168 -6.19 -0.46 24.49
CA SER A 168 -7.44 -1.21 24.74
C SER A 168 -8.67 -0.30 24.67
N GLY A 169 -9.87 -0.88 24.64
CA GLY A 169 -11.13 -0.12 24.55
C GLY A 169 -11.42 0.41 23.14
N GLY A 170 -12.64 0.89 22.91
CA GLY A 170 -13.08 1.50 21.65
C GLY A 170 -12.49 2.88 21.40
N VAL A 171 -12.63 3.40 20.18
CA VAL A 171 -12.34 4.81 19.87
C VAL A 171 -13.21 5.71 20.75
N ASP A 172 -12.62 6.78 21.31
CA ASP A 172 -13.34 7.76 22.15
C ASP A 172 -14.57 8.29 21.41
N ASN A 173 -15.71 8.34 22.10
CA ASN A 173 -16.97 8.82 21.51
C ASN A 173 -16.85 10.25 20.97
N ARG A 174 -16.03 11.11 21.59
CA ARG A 174 -15.75 12.46 21.09
C ARG A 174 -15.07 12.43 19.73
N VAL A 175 -14.14 11.49 19.52
CA VAL A 175 -13.48 11.30 18.23
C VAL A 175 -14.46 10.74 17.21
N LYS A 176 -15.33 9.79 17.58
CA LYS A 176 -16.34 9.22 16.66
C LYS A 176 -17.43 10.22 16.23
N GLN A 177 -17.83 11.12 17.13
CA GLN A 177 -18.82 12.15 16.85
C GLN A 177 -18.21 13.26 15.98
N SER A 178 -16.95 13.60 16.23
CA SER A 178 -16.23 14.62 15.48
C SER A 178 -15.74 14.12 14.12
N TYR A 179 -15.32 12.86 14.03
CA TYR A 179 -14.74 12.27 12.83
C TYR A 179 -15.44 10.97 12.49
N ALA A 180 -16.00 10.90 11.29
CA ALA A 180 -16.70 9.72 10.82
C ALA A 180 -16.20 9.34 9.43
N LEU A 181 -15.95 8.04 9.25
CA LEU A 181 -15.62 7.45 7.95
C LEU A 181 -16.87 6.78 7.38
N PHE A 182 -17.44 7.35 6.33
CA PHE A 182 -18.62 6.82 5.65
C PHE A 182 -18.23 6.05 4.40
N ILE A 183 -19.01 5.03 4.05
CA ILE A 183 -18.89 4.29 2.78
C ILE A 183 -20.09 4.67 1.91
N ASN A 184 -19.87 5.29 0.75
CA ASN A 184 -20.94 5.93 -0.01
C ASN A 184 -21.48 5.09 -1.17
N SER A 185 -20.64 4.32 -1.88
CA SER A 185 -21.09 3.40 -2.93
C SER A 185 -19.99 2.41 -3.35
N PHE A 186 -20.41 1.22 -3.78
CA PHE A 186 -19.60 0.30 -4.59
C PHE A 186 -19.80 0.66 -6.07
N LYS A 187 -18.73 0.97 -6.81
CA LYS A 187 -18.88 1.38 -8.22
C LYS A 187 -18.90 0.16 -9.17
N PRO A 188 -19.78 0.13 -10.19
CA PRO A 188 -19.80 -0.96 -11.17
C PRO A 188 -18.48 -1.13 -11.93
N SER A 189 -18.11 -2.38 -12.21
CA SER A 189 -16.95 -2.79 -13.02
C SER A 189 -15.58 -2.35 -12.49
N SER A 190 -15.49 -1.92 -11.22
CA SER A 190 -14.25 -1.66 -10.49
C SER A 190 -14.56 -1.88 -9.01
N PHE A 191 -13.85 -2.76 -8.30
CA PHE A 191 -14.07 -2.96 -6.85
C PHE A 191 -13.53 -1.78 -6.06
N ALA A 192 -14.23 -0.67 -6.20
CA ALA A 192 -13.89 0.62 -5.69
C ALA A 192 -14.86 0.94 -4.56
N VAL A 193 -14.33 1.15 -3.36
CA VAL A 193 -15.07 1.62 -2.19
C VAL A 193 -14.74 3.09 -2.02
N SER A 194 -15.75 3.94 -2.18
CA SER A 194 -15.62 5.37 -1.89
C SER A 194 -15.85 5.60 -0.41
N PHE A 195 -14.88 6.23 0.21
CA PHE A 195 -14.92 6.67 1.58
C PHE A 195 -15.07 8.18 1.65
N GLN A 196 -15.84 8.67 2.62
CA GLN A 196 -15.99 10.09 2.92
C GLN A 196 -15.66 10.36 4.39
N VAL A 197 -14.90 11.42 4.63
CA VAL A 197 -14.56 11.89 5.97
C VAL A 197 -15.49 13.02 6.37
N GLY A 198 -16.25 12.81 7.44
CA GLY A 198 -16.93 13.87 8.18
C GLY A 198 -16.03 14.48 9.24
N THR A 199 -16.13 15.79 9.43
CA THR A 199 -15.47 16.57 10.50
C THR A 199 -16.52 17.41 11.24
N PRO A 200 -16.22 17.96 12.43
CA PRO A 200 -17.17 18.80 13.15
C PRO A 200 -17.59 20.01 12.33
N ASP A 201 -18.86 20.41 12.42
CA ASP A 201 -19.34 21.65 11.82
C ASP A 201 -18.72 22.86 12.56
N PRO A 202 -17.95 23.73 11.88
CA PRO A 202 -17.37 24.91 12.51
C PRO A 202 -18.42 25.89 13.06
N GLN A 203 -19.70 25.78 12.68
CA GLN A 203 -20.80 26.64 13.14
C GLN A 203 -21.52 26.14 14.41
N MET A 204 -21.17 24.99 14.97
CA MET A 204 -21.64 24.57 16.31
C MET A 204 -20.89 25.33 17.41
N GLU A 205 -21.08 26.65 17.47
CA GLU A 205 -20.55 27.52 18.53
C GLU A 205 -21.51 27.49 19.74
N LEU A 206 -21.13 26.76 20.80
CA LEU A 206 -21.78 26.91 22.10
C LEU A 206 -20.97 27.89 22.96
N PRO A 207 -21.57 28.98 23.47
CA PRO A 207 -20.88 29.92 24.36
C PRO A 207 -20.33 29.20 25.60
N GLY A 208 -19.02 29.33 25.86
CA GLY A 208 -18.36 28.79 27.04
C GLY A 208 -17.63 27.44 26.87
N PHE A 209 -17.61 26.85 25.67
CA PHE A 209 -16.81 25.67 25.37
C PHE A 209 -15.54 26.03 24.61
N GLU A 210 -14.38 25.50 25.04
CA GLU A 210 -13.14 25.60 24.27
C GLU A 210 -13.32 24.93 22.90
N LYS A 211 -12.82 25.56 21.83
CA LYS A 211 -12.83 24.98 20.49
C LYS A 211 -12.15 23.61 20.54
N PRO A 212 -12.83 22.50 20.20
CA PRO A 212 -12.11 21.27 19.95
C PRO A 212 -11.13 21.54 18.81
N VAL A 213 -9.88 21.07 18.95
CA VAL A 213 -8.92 21.10 17.85
C VAL A 213 -9.51 20.26 16.72
N ALA A 214 -10.06 20.94 15.71
CA ALA A 214 -10.64 20.32 14.54
C ALA A 214 -9.58 20.30 13.44
N ILE A 215 -9.23 19.10 13.01
CA ILE A 215 -8.38 18.86 11.85
C ILE A 215 -9.32 18.81 10.67
N GLU A 216 -9.01 19.59 9.63
CA GLU A 216 -9.77 19.57 8.40
C GLU A 216 -9.72 18.18 7.75
N SER A 217 -10.84 17.77 7.15
CA SER A 217 -11.03 16.42 6.61
C SER A 217 -10.03 16.07 5.50
N ASP A 218 -9.64 17.07 4.72
CA ASP A 218 -8.62 16.96 3.69
C ASP A 218 -7.25 16.67 4.29
N VAL A 219 -6.86 17.36 5.36
CA VAL A 219 -5.57 17.16 6.03
C VAL A 219 -5.45 15.73 6.57
N VAL A 220 -6.53 15.13 7.08
CA VAL A 220 -6.54 13.72 7.52
C VAL A 220 -6.32 12.78 6.34
N VAL A 221 -7.02 12.99 5.23
CA VAL A 221 -6.86 12.17 4.02
C VAL A 221 -5.44 12.30 3.47
N ASP A 222 -4.89 13.51 3.42
CA ASP A 222 -3.52 13.75 2.96
C ASP A 222 -2.49 13.07 3.85
N GLU A 223 -2.66 13.11 5.17
CA GLU A 223 -1.75 12.43 6.08
C GLU A 223 -1.68 10.93 5.82
N ILE A 224 -2.83 10.28 5.58
CA ILE A 224 -2.85 8.86 5.24
C ILE A 224 -2.19 8.60 3.89
N MET A 225 -2.53 9.39 2.86
CA MET A 225 -1.97 9.24 1.51
C MET A 225 -0.45 9.44 1.51
N ASN A 226 0.05 10.45 2.24
CA ASN A 226 1.48 10.69 2.43
C ASN A 226 2.18 9.50 3.09
N CYS A 227 1.58 8.91 4.14
CA CYS A 227 2.16 7.74 4.79
C CYS A 227 2.15 6.49 3.90
N PHE A 228 1.13 6.30 3.05
CA PHE A 228 1.12 5.24 2.05
C PHE A 228 2.19 5.45 0.97
N GLU A 229 2.38 6.68 0.48
CA GLU A 229 3.46 7.02 -0.46
C GLU A 229 4.82 6.68 0.16
N ILE A 230 5.12 7.18 1.37
CA ILE A 230 6.38 6.93 2.06
C ILE A 230 6.62 5.42 2.29
N PHE A 231 5.58 4.70 2.71
CA PHE A 231 5.66 3.25 2.92
C PHE A 231 6.08 2.50 1.65
N GLU A 232 5.61 2.95 0.49
CA GLU A 232 5.96 2.38 -0.81
C GLU A 232 7.32 2.86 -1.33
N SER A 233 7.64 4.17 -1.27
CA SER A 233 8.82 4.75 -1.93
C SER A 233 10.09 4.79 -1.09
N ASP A 234 9.99 5.21 0.17
CA ASP A 234 11.15 5.69 0.96
C ASP A 234 11.50 4.81 2.17
N GLY A 235 10.70 3.77 2.42
CA GLY A 235 11.00 2.75 3.42
C GLY A 235 10.74 3.16 4.88
N PRO A 236 11.17 2.32 5.86
CA PRO A 236 10.81 2.45 7.27
C PRO A 236 11.36 3.70 7.96
N GLU A 237 12.48 4.27 7.50
CA GLU A 237 13.14 5.42 8.12
C GLU A 237 12.31 6.70 8.05
N LYS A 238 11.96 7.16 6.85
CA LYS A 238 11.13 8.37 6.68
C LYS A 238 9.75 8.21 7.31
N LEU A 239 9.20 6.99 7.29
CA LEU A 239 7.93 6.70 7.94
C LEU A 239 8.04 6.85 9.46
N LYS A 240 9.17 6.45 10.05
CA LYS A 240 9.46 6.58 11.47
C LYS A 240 9.68 8.04 11.89
N GLU A 241 10.32 8.84 11.04
CA GLU A 241 10.44 10.29 11.24
C GLU A 241 9.08 10.98 11.26
N ARG A 242 8.15 10.54 10.40
CA ARG A 242 6.79 11.09 10.34
C ARG A 242 5.89 10.60 11.48
N ILE A 243 6.03 9.34 11.87
CA ILE A 243 5.26 8.71 12.96
C ILE A 243 6.21 8.44 14.14
N VAL A 244 6.50 9.50 14.89
CA VAL A 244 7.49 9.49 15.98
C VAL A 244 7.11 8.52 17.12
N ASP A 245 5.83 8.46 17.49
CA ASP A 245 5.36 7.54 18.53
C ASP A 245 5.47 6.08 18.07
N GLU A 246 6.20 5.27 18.84
CA GLU A 246 6.48 3.87 18.52
C GLU A 246 5.22 3.03 18.33
N ASN A 247 4.22 3.21 19.19
CA ASN A 247 3.04 2.37 19.13
C ASN A 247 2.17 2.72 17.93
N TYR A 248 2.05 4.02 17.59
CA TYR A 248 1.36 4.43 16.36
C TYR A 248 2.11 3.96 15.11
N TYR A 249 3.44 4.02 15.11
CA TYR A 249 4.26 3.53 13.99
C TYR A 249 4.09 2.02 13.78
N GLU A 250 4.29 1.22 14.83
CA GLU A 250 4.11 -0.23 14.77
C GLU A 250 2.70 -0.60 14.32
N ASN A 251 1.68 0.06 14.87
CA ASN A 251 0.28 -0.16 14.52
C ASN A 251 -0.03 0.20 13.06
N PHE A 252 0.48 1.34 12.57
CA PHE A 252 0.34 1.75 11.18
C PHE A 252 0.94 0.70 10.25
N VAL A 253 2.19 0.30 10.49
CA VAL A 253 2.89 -0.72 9.68
C VAL A 253 2.12 -2.03 9.69
N GLY A 254 1.64 -2.46 10.86
CA GLY A 254 0.84 -3.67 11.00
C GLY A 254 -0.47 -3.63 10.21
N LEU A 255 -1.19 -2.50 10.24
CA LEU A 255 -2.42 -2.31 9.48
C LEU A 255 -2.16 -2.22 7.98
N VAL A 256 -1.13 -1.50 7.54
CA VAL A 256 -0.79 -1.37 6.12
C VAL A 256 -0.40 -2.73 5.53
N LYS A 257 0.32 -3.59 6.26
CA LYS A 257 0.58 -4.98 5.81
C LYS A 257 -0.69 -5.80 5.54
N GLN A 258 -1.76 -5.54 6.31
CA GLN A 258 -3.05 -6.20 6.11
C GLN A 258 -3.86 -5.58 4.96
N ILE A 259 -3.67 -4.28 4.70
CA ILE A 259 -4.27 -3.57 3.56
C ILE A 259 -3.55 -3.94 2.26
N ALA A 260 -2.23 -4.11 2.29
CA ALA A 260 -1.38 -4.37 1.14
C ALA A 260 -1.82 -5.63 0.34
N PRO A 261 -1.38 -5.74 -0.92
CA PRO A 261 -1.54 -6.94 -1.72
C PRO A 261 -1.08 -8.20 -0.99
N ASP A 262 -1.82 -9.31 -1.14
CA ASP A 262 -1.38 -10.62 -0.64
C ASP A 262 -0.42 -11.33 -1.61
N GLY A 263 -0.25 -10.78 -2.82
CA GLY A 263 0.64 -11.31 -3.85
C GLY A 263 0.12 -12.55 -4.57
N LYS A 264 -1.09 -13.04 -4.21
CA LYS A 264 -1.75 -14.18 -4.86
C LYS A 264 -3.05 -13.72 -5.54
N ASN A 265 -4.02 -13.34 -4.72
CA ASN A 265 -5.39 -13.04 -5.11
C ASN A 265 -5.60 -11.53 -5.29
N VAL A 266 -4.91 -10.71 -4.50
CA VAL A 266 -4.88 -9.26 -4.64
C VAL A 266 -3.45 -8.86 -4.96
N LYS A 267 -3.26 -8.27 -6.15
CA LYS A 267 -1.95 -7.83 -6.66
C LYS A 267 -1.71 -6.34 -6.44
N LEU A 268 -2.78 -5.55 -6.36
CA LEU A 268 -2.70 -4.11 -6.17
C LEU A 268 -3.87 -3.61 -5.32
N VAL A 269 -3.56 -2.69 -4.41
CA VAL A 269 -4.56 -1.90 -3.68
C VAL A 269 -4.22 -0.44 -3.87
N GLY A 270 -5.09 0.29 -4.56
CA GLY A 270 -4.87 1.69 -4.82
C GLY A 270 -5.84 2.59 -4.07
N PHE A 271 -5.38 3.80 -3.83
CA PHE A 271 -6.09 4.87 -3.16
C PHE A 271 -6.07 6.10 -4.07
N THR A 272 -7.16 6.86 -4.11
CA THR A 272 -7.23 8.09 -4.90
C THR A 272 -8.01 9.15 -4.15
N ALA A 273 -7.40 10.30 -3.94
CA ALA A 273 -8.05 11.49 -3.37
C ALA A 273 -8.03 12.63 -4.41
N ILE A 274 -8.86 13.66 -4.23
CA ILE A 274 -8.81 14.87 -5.07
C ILE A 274 -8.23 16.05 -4.31
N ARG A 275 -7.27 16.73 -4.94
CA ARG A 275 -6.70 18.00 -4.47
C ARG A 275 -6.74 19.02 -5.59
N GLU A 276 -7.36 20.16 -5.31
CA GLU A 276 -7.42 21.28 -6.26
C GLU A 276 -7.93 20.88 -7.66
N GLY A 277 -8.87 19.92 -7.71
CA GLY A 277 -9.43 19.39 -8.97
C GLY A 277 -8.53 18.40 -9.72
N LYS A 278 -7.41 17.95 -9.12
CA LYS A 278 -6.53 16.91 -9.67
C LYS A 278 -6.58 15.65 -8.82
N ASP A 279 -6.55 14.50 -9.49
CA ASP A 279 -6.42 13.19 -8.84
C ASP A 279 -5.03 13.04 -8.22
N ARG A 280 -5.00 12.56 -6.97
CA ARG A 280 -3.80 12.14 -6.24
C ARG A 280 -3.88 10.64 -5.97
N PRO A 281 -3.36 9.81 -6.88
CA PRO A 281 -3.37 8.36 -6.76
C PRO A 281 -2.14 7.84 -6.02
N VAL A 282 -2.34 6.83 -5.15
CA VAL A 282 -1.29 6.07 -4.47
C VAL A 282 -1.60 4.59 -4.67
N ALA A 283 -0.62 3.79 -5.06
CA ALA A 283 -0.81 2.35 -5.29
C ALA A 283 0.13 1.56 -4.37
N LEU A 284 -0.47 0.73 -3.50
CA LEU A 284 0.27 -0.24 -2.69
C LEU A 284 0.56 -1.49 -3.52
N ARG A 285 1.84 -1.86 -3.59
CA ARG A 285 2.36 -2.85 -4.54
C ARG A 285 3.25 -3.87 -3.88
N LYS A 286 4.04 -3.46 -2.88
CA LYS A 286 4.94 -4.36 -2.18
C LYS A 286 4.15 -5.54 -1.65
N SER A 287 4.58 -6.72 -2.04
CA SER A 287 4.10 -7.96 -1.44
C SER A 287 4.47 -7.97 0.03
N ARG A 288 3.72 -8.72 0.84
CA ARG A 288 4.03 -8.91 2.27
C ARG A 288 5.48 -9.36 2.50
N GLN A 289 6.03 -10.17 1.60
CA GLN A 289 7.42 -10.63 1.66
C GLN A 289 8.45 -9.51 1.41
N GLU A 290 8.20 -8.62 0.45
CA GLU A 290 9.07 -7.46 0.19
C GLU A 290 9.03 -6.49 1.36
N ILE A 291 7.83 -6.21 1.89
CA ILE A 291 7.66 -5.42 3.12
C ILE A 291 8.44 -6.07 4.27
N HIS A 292 8.34 -7.40 4.42
CA HIS A 292 9.05 -8.13 5.45
C HIS A 292 10.57 -7.95 5.33
N LYS A 293 11.13 -8.06 4.12
CA LYS A 293 12.57 -7.88 3.87
C LYS A 293 13.05 -6.46 4.17
N ASP A 294 12.34 -5.44 3.70
CA ASP A 294 12.67 -4.03 3.94
C ASP A 294 12.71 -3.72 5.44
N PHE A 295 11.68 -4.17 6.16
CA PHE A 295 11.58 -3.94 7.60
C PHE A 295 12.53 -4.83 8.42
N GLN A 296 12.82 -6.06 7.99
CA GLN A 296 13.81 -6.89 8.65
C GLN A 296 15.21 -6.30 8.51
N LYS A 297 15.57 -5.78 7.33
CA LYS A 297 16.86 -5.12 7.12
C LYS A 297 17.02 -3.94 8.09
N PHE A 298 16.01 -3.07 8.14
CA PHE A 298 15.96 -1.94 9.08
C PHE A 298 16.05 -2.36 10.56
N LEU A 299 15.37 -3.44 10.96
CA LEU A 299 15.43 -3.96 12.33
C LEU A 299 16.78 -4.62 12.66
N THR A 300 17.41 -5.28 11.69
CA THR A 300 18.68 -6.01 11.87
C THR A 300 19.85 -5.04 12.00
N GLU A 301 19.85 -3.97 11.21
CA GLU A 301 20.82 -2.87 11.30
C GLU A 301 20.75 -2.15 12.67
N ASN A 302 19.59 -2.20 13.35
CA ASN A 302 19.36 -1.50 14.61
C ASN A 302 19.31 -2.38 15.88
N GLN A 303 19.10 -3.71 15.80
CA GLN A 303 18.77 -4.55 16.97
C GLN A 303 19.50 -5.91 17.09
N GLY A 304 20.58 -6.12 16.34
CA GLY A 304 21.52 -7.24 16.52
C GLY A 304 21.04 -8.61 16.00
N THR A 305 21.98 -9.54 15.82
CA THR A 305 21.86 -10.78 15.02
C THR A 305 21.27 -12.02 15.73
N ASP A 306 20.92 -11.96 17.01
CA ASP A 306 20.45 -13.13 17.79
C ASP A 306 18.96 -13.48 17.59
N ARG A 307 18.44 -13.32 16.36
CA ARG A 307 17.04 -13.62 16.03
C ARG A 307 16.96 -14.81 15.12
N VAL A 308 16.37 -15.89 15.61
CA VAL A 308 16.11 -17.07 14.79
C VAL A 308 14.72 -16.93 14.17
N PRO A 309 14.55 -17.01 12.85
CA PRO A 309 13.24 -16.96 12.21
C PRO A 309 12.30 -18.05 12.77
N PHE A 310 11.05 -17.67 13.02
CA PHE A 310 10.00 -18.57 13.49
C PHE A 310 8.80 -18.49 12.55
N SER A 311 8.24 -19.65 12.17
CA SER A 311 7.02 -19.73 11.36
C SER A 311 6.19 -20.94 11.80
N CYS A 312 4.91 -20.75 12.06
CA CYS A 312 4.00 -21.83 12.45
C CYS A 312 2.55 -21.50 12.03
N SER A 313 1.80 -22.53 11.65
CA SER A 313 0.36 -22.43 11.38
C SER A 313 -0.46 -23.11 12.47
N GLY A 314 -1.59 -22.51 12.83
CA GLY A 314 -2.45 -23.05 13.88
C GLY A 314 -3.67 -22.19 14.15
N ILE A 315 -4.40 -22.54 15.21
CA ILE A 315 -5.58 -21.78 15.67
C ILE A 315 -5.15 -20.79 16.74
N LEU A 316 -5.50 -19.52 16.58
CA LEU A 316 -5.21 -18.48 17.55
C LEU A 316 -6.16 -18.57 18.76
N ARG A 317 -5.62 -18.65 19.96
CA ARG A 317 -6.36 -18.76 21.23
C ARG A 317 -5.72 -17.87 22.31
N HIS A 318 -6.36 -17.77 23.47
CA HIS A 318 -5.80 -17.18 24.70
C HIS A 318 -5.06 -15.84 24.51
N ALA A 319 -5.81 -14.77 24.21
CA ALA A 319 -5.25 -13.42 24.12
C ALA A 319 -5.20 -12.74 25.50
N HIS A 320 -4.04 -12.19 25.86
CA HIS A 320 -3.85 -11.37 27.05
C HIS A 320 -3.14 -10.06 26.70
N SER A 321 -3.82 -8.94 26.94
CA SER A 321 -3.33 -7.60 26.60
C SER A 321 -3.16 -6.74 27.87
N PRO A 322 -1.96 -6.74 28.49
CA PRO A 322 -1.70 -6.01 29.72
C PRO A 322 -1.60 -4.49 29.50
N LEU A 323 -2.20 -3.70 30.40
CA LEU A 323 -2.31 -2.24 30.25
C LEU A 323 -1.00 -1.45 30.29
N ARG A 324 0.06 -1.98 30.92
CA ARG A 324 1.34 -1.25 31.16
C ARG A 324 2.58 -2.02 30.71
N ARG A 325 2.45 -2.97 29.78
CA ARG A 325 3.61 -3.70 29.24
C ARG A 325 3.74 -3.48 27.74
N LYS A 326 4.99 -3.55 27.27
CA LYS A 326 5.32 -3.45 25.83
C LYS A 326 4.72 -4.60 25.01
N TYR A 327 4.54 -5.77 25.61
CA TYR A 327 4.05 -6.96 24.93
C TYR A 327 2.82 -7.54 25.63
N GLY A 328 1.81 -7.89 24.84
CA GLY A 328 0.80 -8.88 25.18
C GLY A 328 1.22 -10.28 24.74
N THR A 329 0.32 -11.24 24.92
CA THR A 329 0.54 -12.63 24.52
C THR A 329 -0.69 -13.23 23.87
N VAL A 330 -0.47 -14.11 22.90
CA VAL A 330 -1.48 -14.98 22.31
C VAL A 330 -0.99 -16.42 22.30
N GLY A 331 -1.90 -17.36 22.44
CA GLY A 331 -1.65 -18.79 22.25
C GLY A 331 -1.85 -19.18 20.79
N LEU A 332 -0.98 -20.03 20.25
CA LEU A 332 -1.18 -20.69 18.96
C LEU A 332 -1.19 -22.21 19.19
N ILE A 333 -2.24 -22.89 18.73
CA ILE A 333 -2.38 -24.34 18.81
C ILE A 333 -2.11 -24.93 17.43
N GLU A 334 -0.97 -25.60 17.28
CA GLU A 334 -0.53 -26.25 16.03
C GLU A 334 -1.23 -27.60 15.84
N LYS A 335 -1.83 -27.82 14.66
CA LYS A 335 -2.73 -28.95 14.42
C LYS A 335 -2.02 -30.31 14.35
N GLU A 336 -0.83 -30.37 13.75
CA GLU A 336 -0.13 -31.64 13.51
C GLU A 336 0.52 -32.20 14.78
N ALA A 337 1.06 -31.32 15.62
CA ALA A 337 1.80 -31.69 16.83
C ALA A 337 0.99 -31.50 18.13
N ASN A 338 -0.23 -30.93 18.05
CA ASN A 338 -1.00 -30.42 19.20
C ASN A 338 -0.13 -29.58 20.17
N LYS A 339 0.83 -28.85 19.60
CA LYS A 339 1.82 -28.09 20.35
C LYS A 339 1.30 -26.68 20.59
N HIS A 340 1.49 -26.21 21.81
CA HIS A 340 1.05 -24.89 22.24
C HIS A 340 2.23 -23.92 22.26
N TYR A 341 2.11 -22.84 21.50
CA TYR A 341 3.08 -21.74 21.50
C TYR A 341 2.49 -20.53 22.21
N VAL A 342 3.30 -19.86 23.03
CA VAL A 342 2.97 -18.54 23.57
C VAL A 342 3.75 -17.50 22.79
N ILE A 343 3.03 -16.73 21.98
CA ILE A 343 3.60 -15.72 21.10
C ILE A 343 3.48 -14.36 21.79
N LYS A 344 4.61 -13.66 21.93
CA LYS A 344 4.64 -12.27 22.39
C LYS A 344 4.30 -11.33 21.26
N VAL A 345 3.36 -10.43 21.52
CA VAL A 345 2.83 -9.50 20.53
C VAL A 345 3.03 -8.07 21.04
N PRO A 346 3.64 -7.16 20.28
CA PRO A 346 3.67 -5.75 20.63
C PRO A 346 2.27 -5.24 20.97
N ILE A 347 2.13 -4.47 22.05
CA ILE A 347 0.81 -4.03 22.53
C ILE A 347 0.06 -3.22 21.47
N SER A 348 0.81 -2.54 20.60
CA SER A 348 0.37 -1.80 19.42
C SER A 348 -0.32 -2.65 18.35
N LEU A 349 -0.08 -3.97 18.31
CA LEU A 349 -0.64 -4.88 17.31
C LEU A 349 -1.80 -5.71 17.86
N MET A 350 -1.92 -5.84 19.19
CA MET A 350 -2.89 -6.71 19.84
C MET A 350 -4.32 -6.46 19.38
N LYS A 351 -4.74 -5.20 19.35
CA LYS A 351 -6.13 -4.83 19.05
C LYS A 351 -6.44 -4.86 17.56
N ASP A 352 -5.72 -4.09 16.75
CA ASP A 352 -6.16 -3.79 15.39
C ASP A 352 -5.64 -4.81 14.35
N VAL A 353 -4.64 -5.62 14.72
CA VAL A 353 -3.99 -6.61 13.83
C VAL A 353 -4.22 -8.04 14.30
N VAL A 354 -4.13 -8.33 15.61
CA VAL A 354 -4.20 -9.72 16.11
C VAL A 354 -5.61 -10.14 16.53
N GLN A 355 -6.35 -9.29 17.24
CA GLN A 355 -7.72 -9.58 17.68
C GLN A 355 -8.67 -10.05 16.57
N PRO A 356 -8.62 -9.51 15.33
CA PRO A 356 -9.48 -9.96 14.23
C PRO A 356 -9.31 -11.44 13.86
N PHE A 357 -8.21 -12.07 14.25
CA PHE A 357 -7.93 -13.48 13.99
C PHE A 357 -8.20 -14.39 15.20
N TYR A 358 -8.87 -13.90 16.23
CA TYR A 358 -9.18 -14.71 17.40
C TYR A 358 -10.08 -15.91 17.00
N GLU A 359 -9.67 -17.12 17.39
CA GLU A 359 -10.29 -18.40 17.00
C GLU A 359 -10.20 -18.76 15.51
N GLU A 360 -9.52 -17.94 14.70
CA GLU A 360 -9.27 -18.22 13.30
C GLU A 360 -8.00 -19.04 13.10
N ARG A 361 -7.91 -19.67 11.92
CA ARG A 361 -6.68 -20.33 11.46
C ARG A 361 -5.74 -19.30 10.86
N VAL A 362 -4.51 -19.31 11.36
CA VAL A 362 -3.50 -18.33 10.97
C VAL A 362 -2.14 -18.96 10.77
N THR A 363 -1.36 -18.35 9.89
CA THR A 363 0.09 -18.50 9.84
C THR A 363 0.72 -17.30 10.53
N ILE A 364 1.58 -17.58 11.51
CA ILE A 364 2.37 -16.59 12.22
C ILE A 364 3.81 -16.65 11.72
N HIS A 365 4.36 -15.49 11.34
CA HIS A 365 5.79 -15.30 11.13
C HIS A 365 6.35 -14.37 12.19
N GLY A 366 7.53 -14.71 12.69
CA GLY A 366 8.15 -14.01 13.78
C GLY A 366 9.61 -14.40 13.95
N TYR A 367 10.13 -14.14 15.13
CA TYR A 367 11.46 -14.60 15.52
C TYR A 367 11.48 -15.09 16.95
N GLU A 368 12.38 -16.02 17.22
CA GLU A 368 12.73 -16.47 18.55
C GLU A 368 13.92 -15.67 19.06
N LYS A 369 13.82 -15.20 20.31
CA LYS A 369 14.89 -14.55 21.06
C LYS A 369 14.75 -14.92 22.54
N ASP A 370 15.84 -15.39 23.15
CA ASP A 370 15.88 -15.81 24.57
C ASP A 370 14.79 -16.85 24.92
N GLY A 371 14.57 -17.84 24.04
CA GLY A 371 13.55 -18.89 24.21
C GLY A 371 12.10 -18.39 24.13
N LYS A 372 11.87 -17.18 23.60
CA LYS A 372 10.55 -16.57 23.48
C LYS A 372 10.29 -16.18 22.03
N VAL A 373 9.07 -16.46 21.57
CA VAL A 373 8.65 -16.13 20.21
C VAL A 373 7.99 -14.76 20.18
N TYR A 374 8.39 -13.92 19.23
CA TYR A 374 7.86 -12.57 19.02
C TYR A 374 7.20 -12.47 17.65
N LEU A 375 5.99 -11.91 17.61
CA LEU A 375 5.22 -11.71 16.39
C LEU A 375 5.85 -10.62 15.51
N GLN A 376 5.98 -10.90 14.21
CA GLN A 376 6.25 -9.90 13.18
C GLN A 376 5.07 -9.77 12.19
N GLU A 377 4.38 -10.87 11.94
CA GLU A 377 3.31 -10.94 10.94
C GLU A 377 2.34 -12.07 11.29
N ILE A 378 1.06 -11.83 11.01
CA ILE A 378 -0.04 -12.78 11.17
C ILE A 378 -0.91 -12.71 9.94
N ASN A 379 -1.24 -13.87 9.38
CA ASN A 379 -2.01 -13.99 8.15
C ASN A 379 -3.08 -15.07 8.32
N PRO A 380 -4.25 -14.94 7.68
CA PRO A 380 -5.18 -16.06 7.58
C PRO A 380 -4.48 -17.21 6.85
N GLU A 381 -4.68 -18.43 7.34
CA GLU A 381 -4.19 -19.63 6.66
C GLU A 381 -4.91 -19.69 5.29
N SER A 382 -4.14 -19.69 4.21
CA SER A 382 -4.69 -19.90 2.87
C SER A 382 -4.79 -21.40 2.64
N ASP A 383 -5.99 -21.89 2.32
CA ASP A 383 -6.22 -23.28 1.89
C ASP A 383 -5.38 -23.65 0.65
#